data_AF-A0A7X6ZAQ9-F1
#
_entry.id   AF-A0A7X6ZAQ9-F1
#
_cell.length_a   1.000
_cell.length_b   1.000
_cell.length_c   1.000
_cell.angle_alpha   90.00
_cell.angle_beta   90.00
_cell.angle_gamma   90.00
#
_symmetry.space_group_name_H-M   'P 1'
#
loop_
_entity.id
_entity.type
_entity.pdbx_description
1 polymer ?
#
loop_
_entity_poly.entity_id
_entity_poly.type
_entity_poly.pdbx_seq_one_letter_code
_entity_poly.pdbx_strand_id
1 'polypeptide(L)'
;GMIGVTPTTETVQQPITAVPQFVGENVAQVTQVIFGLPQRMVDVWNAAFGPEERDPNGPIGVVGVGRLAGEIVSFEEAPVAARAQMVFGLLGSLNVALFVFNLIPLMPLDGGHVAGALYEGAKRRLAKLFGKPDPGPVDTAKMVPVTFAVVIVLGAMSVLLLYADIVKPVSLFG
;
A
#
# COMPACT_ATOMS: atom_id res chain seq x y z
N GLY A 1 4.68 -34.55 31.28
CA GLY A 1 3.44 -34.21 30.57
C GLY A 1 3.44 -32.73 30.33
N MET A 2 3.47 -32.31 29.07
CA MET A 2 3.36 -30.90 28.70
C MET A 2 1.90 -30.48 28.83
N ILE A 3 1.61 -29.47 29.65
CA ILE A 3 0.26 -28.92 29.80
C ILE A 3 -0.09 -28.24 28.47
N GLY A 4 -1.03 -28.84 27.73
CA GLY A 4 -1.55 -28.33 26.47
C GLY A 4 -2.42 -27.10 26.71
N VAL A 5 -1.78 -25.93 26.83
CA VAL A 5 -2.47 -24.64 26.73
C VAL A 5 -2.44 -24.25 25.26
N THR A 6 -3.51 -24.59 24.52
CA THR A 6 -3.75 -23.99 23.21
C THR A 6 -4.35 -22.60 23.42
N PRO A 7 -3.73 -21.52 22.92
CA PRO A 7 -4.30 -20.19 23.06
C PRO A 7 -5.66 -20.12 22.35
N THR A 8 -6.72 -19.87 23.12
CA THR A 8 -8.02 -19.49 22.57
C THR A 8 -7.99 -18.00 22.28
N THR A 9 -7.98 -17.64 21.01
CA THR A 9 -8.19 -16.26 20.55
C THR A 9 -9.69 -15.97 20.54
N GLU A 10 -10.15 -15.07 21.40
CA GLU A 10 -11.54 -14.61 21.41
C GLU A 10 -11.65 -13.27 20.68
N THR A 11 -12.57 -13.19 19.71
CA THR A 11 -12.82 -11.94 18.97
C THR A 11 -13.63 -10.99 19.83
N VAL A 12 -12.97 -9.98 20.42
CA VAL A 12 -13.63 -8.98 21.26
C VAL A 12 -14.08 -7.79 20.41
N GLN A 13 -15.31 -7.32 20.63
CA GLN A 13 -15.78 -6.09 19.99
C GLN A 13 -14.97 -4.90 20.51
N GLN A 14 -14.38 -4.14 19.59
CA GLN A 14 -13.68 -2.91 19.93
C GLN A 14 -14.61 -1.70 19.84
N PRO A 15 -14.41 -0.69 20.70
CA PRO A 15 -15.16 0.56 20.59
C PRO A 15 -14.79 1.29 19.29
N ILE A 16 -15.74 2.06 18.74
CA ILE A 16 -15.52 2.88 17.53
C ILE A 16 -14.37 3.88 17.71
N THR A 17 -14.08 4.27 18.95
CA THR A 17 -12.95 5.15 19.29
C THR A 17 -11.58 4.54 19.03
N ALA A 18 -11.47 3.21 18.85
CA ALA A 18 -10.22 2.54 18.49
C ALA A 18 -9.90 2.67 16.99
N VAL A 19 -10.89 2.99 16.13
CA VAL A 19 -10.74 3.04 14.68
C VAL A 19 -9.66 4.03 14.23
N PRO A 20 -9.58 5.28 14.73
CA PRO A 20 -8.53 6.21 14.32
C PRO A 20 -7.12 5.70 14.64
N GLN A 21 -6.92 5.07 15.80
CA GLN A 21 -5.63 4.49 16.17
C GLN A 21 -5.28 3.32 15.24
N PHE A 22 -6.23 2.40 15.04
CA PHE A 22 -6.04 1.25 14.16
C PHE A 22 -5.66 1.68 12.73
N VAL A 23 -6.39 2.65 12.16
CA VAL A 23 -6.08 3.19 10.83
C VAL A 23 -4.71 3.87 10.82
N GLY A 24 -4.37 4.64 11.87
CA GLY A 24 -3.06 5.29 12.00
C GLY A 24 -1.89 4.29 12.03
N GLU A 25 -2.04 3.19 12.77
CA GLU A 25 -1.04 2.11 12.82
C GLU A 25 -0.89 1.42 11.46
N ASN A 26 -1.99 1.15 10.76
CA ASN A 26 -1.96 0.57 9.41
C ASN A 26 -1.28 1.53 8.41
N VAL A 27 -1.59 2.83 8.48
CA VAL A 27 -0.94 3.85 7.65
C VAL A 27 0.57 3.87 7.91
N ALA A 28 1.01 3.81 9.17
CA ALA A 28 2.43 3.77 9.53
C ALA A 28 3.13 2.52 8.97
N GLN A 29 2.50 1.34 9.12
CA GLN A 29 3.04 0.08 8.59
C GLN A 29 3.17 0.11 7.06
N VAL A 30 2.13 0.56 6.35
CA VAL A 30 2.20 0.66 4.88
C VAL A 30 3.25 1.70 4.46
N THR A 31 3.36 2.80 5.19
CA THR A 31 4.41 3.82 4.93
C THR A 31 5.81 3.21 5.02
N GLN A 32 6.06 2.38 6.04
CA GLN A 32 7.32 1.66 6.19
C GLN A 32 7.57 0.67 5.04
N VAL A 33 6.53 -0.02 4.58
CA VAL A 33 6.62 -0.89 3.38
C VAL A 33 6.97 -0.06 2.15
N ILE A 34 6.34 1.11 1.97
CA ILE A 34 6.60 2.02 0.84
C ILE A 34 8.07 2.46 0.79
N PHE A 35 8.66 2.82 1.93
CA PHE A 35 10.08 3.14 1.99
C PHE A 35 10.99 1.96 1.61
N GLY A 36 10.57 0.74 1.93
CA GLY A 36 11.26 -0.49 1.55
C GLY A 36 10.97 -0.97 0.12
N LEU A 37 10.02 -0.36 -0.60
CA LEU A 37 9.58 -0.84 -1.92
C LEU A 37 10.71 -1.01 -2.93
N PRO A 38 11.68 -0.07 -3.08
CA PRO A 38 12.73 -0.22 -4.09
C PRO A 38 13.52 -1.51 -3.92
N GLN A 39 13.92 -1.83 -2.69
CA GLN A 39 14.63 -3.08 -2.39
C GLN A 39 13.73 -4.29 -2.62
N ARG A 40 12.49 -4.23 -2.10
CA ARG A 40 11.52 -5.31 -2.27
C ARG A 40 11.24 -5.62 -3.75
N MET A 41 11.27 -4.63 -4.63
CA MET A 41 11.11 -4.87 -6.08
C MET A 41 12.29 -5.62 -6.69
N VAL A 42 13.51 -5.40 -6.20
CA VAL A 42 14.69 -6.19 -6.60
C VAL A 42 14.52 -7.63 -6.12
N ASP A 43 14.06 -7.82 -4.89
CA ASP A 43 13.80 -9.15 -4.34
C ASP A 43 12.69 -9.87 -5.13
N VAL A 44 11.63 -9.16 -5.53
CA VAL A 44 10.58 -9.69 -6.43
C VAL A 44 11.18 -10.13 -7.76
N TRP A 45 12.05 -9.31 -8.36
CA TRP A 45 12.69 -9.64 -9.64
C TRP A 45 13.56 -10.89 -9.53
N ASN A 46 14.41 -10.96 -8.51
CA ASN A 46 15.28 -12.10 -8.26
C ASN A 46 14.48 -13.37 -7.97
N ALA A 47 13.39 -13.26 -7.21
CA ALA A 47 12.48 -14.38 -6.99
C ALA A 47 11.76 -14.76 -8.30
N ALA A 48 11.27 -13.82 -9.10
CA ALA A 48 10.50 -14.13 -10.30
C ALA A 48 11.32 -14.82 -11.39
N PHE A 49 12.58 -14.40 -11.60
CA PHE A 49 13.43 -14.90 -12.69
C PHE A 49 14.60 -15.78 -12.22
N GLY A 50 14.88 -15.83 -10.93
CA GLY A 50 15.95 -16.60 -10.33
C GLY A 50 15.49 -17.83 -9.55
N PRO A 51 16.45 -18.54 -8.92
CA PRO A 51 16.17 -19.72 -8.10
C PRO A 51 15.61 -19.37 -6.72
N GLU A 52 15.63 -18.10 -6.32
CA GLU A 52 15.20 -17.64 -5.00
C GLU A 52 13.69 -17.85 -4.79
N GLU A 53 13.32 -18.11 -3.53
CA GLU A 53 11.93 -18.27 -3.11
C GLU A 53 11.26 -16.90 -2.95
N ARG A 54 9.94 -16.89 -3.15
CA ARG A 54 9.14 -15.68 -3.02
C ARG A 54 8.97 -15.36 -1.53
N ASP A 55 9.45 -14.19 -1.08
CA ASP A 55 9.20 -13.72 0.29
C ASP A 55 7.69 -13.62 0.55
N PRO A 56 7.14 -14.35 1.54
CA PRO A 56 5.73 -14.28 1.91
C PRO A 56 5.29 -12.89 2.40
N ASN A 57 6.22 -12.07 2.90
CA ASN A 57 5.97 -10.70 3.35
C ASN A 57 6.29 -9.66 2.26
N GLY A 58 6.65 -10.13 1.06
CA GLY A 58 6.95 -9.30 -0.09
C GLY A 58 5.71 -8.53 -0.61
N PRO A 59 5.90 -7.52 -1.47
CA PRO A 59 4.80 -6.81 -2.08
C PRO A 59 3.96 -7.78 -2.93
N ILE A 60 2.65 -7.77 -2.76
CA ILE A 60 1.70 -8.60 -3.51
C ILE A 60 0.98 -7.71 -4.52
N GLY A 61 0.87 -8.18 -5.76
CA GLY A 61 0.12 -7.47 -6.80
C GLY A 61 -1.39 -7.70 -6.71
N VAL A 62 -2.12 -7.09 -7.65
CA VAL A 62 -3.59 -7.14 -7.70
C VAL A 62 -4.10 -8.57 -7.90
N VAL A 63 -3.38 -9.38 -8.67
CA VAL A 63 -3.75 -10.79 -8.91
C VAL A 63 -3.50 -11.65 -7.67
N GLY A 64 -2.39 -11.45 -6.97
CA GLY A 64 -2.14 -12.13 -5.70
C GLY A 64 -3.22 -11.81 -4.67
N VAL A 65 -3.60 -10.54 -4.49
CA VAL A 65 -4.70 -10.15 -3.58
C VAL A 65 -6.03 -10.80 -3.98
N GLY A 66 -6.35 -10.85 -5.28
CA GLY A 66 -7.56 -11.51 -5.77
C GLY A 66 -7.57 -13.02 -5.48
N ARG A 67 -6.41 -13.68 -5.62
CA ARG A 67 -6.23 -15.08 -5.26
C ARG A 67 -6.38 -15.31 -3.75
N LEU A 68 -5.76 -14.47 -2.92
CA LEU A 68 -5.88 -14.56 -1.46
C LEU A 68 -7.34 -14.39 -1.01
N ALA A 69 -8.07 -13.45 -1.61
CA ALA A 69 -9.50 -13.29 -1.35
C ALA A 69 -10.28 -14.56 -1.74
N GLY A 70 -9.93 -15.18 -2.86
CA GLY A 70 -10.48 -16.47 -3.30
C GLY A 70 -10.22 -17.59 -2.30
N GLU A 71 -8.97 -17.71 -1.83
CA GLU A 71 -8.54 -18.70 -0.82
C GLU A 71 -9.32 -18.53 0.50
N ILE A 72 -9.54 -17.29 0.95
CA ILE A 72 -10.34 -17.00 2.15
C ILE A 72 -11.80 -17.44 1.96
N VAL A 73 -12.39 -17.18 0.80
CA VAL A 73 -13.79 -17.53 0.52
C VAL A 73 -13.98 -19.05 0.38
N SER A 74 -13.03 -19.73 -0.26
CA SER A 74 -13.05 -21.18 -0.47
C SER A 74 -12.69 -21.98 0.79
N PHE A 75 -12.26 -21.34 1.87
CA PHE A 75 -11.95 -22.00 3.13
C PHE A 75 -13.23 -22.40 3.89
N GLU A 76 -13.82 -23.53 3.51
CA GLU A 76 -15.11 -24.02 4.02
C GLU A 76 -15.11 -24.33 5.52
N GLU A 77 -13.94 -24.65 6.08
CA GLU A 77 -13.72 -24.98 7.49
C GLU A 77 -13.98 -23.79 8.43
N ALA A 78 -13.81 -22.56 7.93
CA ALA A 78 -14.10 -21.35 8.70
C ALA A 78 -15.59 -20.96 8.63
N PRO A 79 -16.19 -20.45 9.72
CA PRO A 79 -17.53 -19.87 9.68
C PRO A 79 -17.63 -18.72 8.66
N VAL A 80 -18.80 -18.55 8.03
CA VAL A 80 -19.04 -17.48 7.04
C VAL A 80 -18.71 -16.09 7.61
N ALA A 81 -19.06 -15.85 8.88
CA ALA A 81 -18.74 -14.59 9.55
C ALA A 81 -17.23 -14.33 9.66
N ALA A 82 -16.42 -15.37 9.91
CA ALA A 82 -14.97 -15.24 10.00
C ALA A 82 -14.35 -14.98 8.62
N ARG A 83 -14.84 -15.67 7.58
CA ARG A 83 -14.41 -15.42 6.19
C ARG A 83 -14.74 -13.99 5.75
N ALA A 84 -15.94 -13.51 6.05
CA ALA A 84 -16.34 -12.14 5.77
C ALA A 84 -15.43 -11.13 6.47
N GLN A 85 -15.12 -11.34 7.77
CA GLN A 85 -14.17 -10.51 8.51
C GLN A 85 -12.80 -10.46 7.85
N MET A 86 -12.25 -11.59 7.42
CA MET A 86 -10.96 -11.65 6.73
C MET A 86 -10.98 -10.91 5.38
N VAL A 87 -12.04 -11.09 4.57
CA VAL A 87 -12.19 -10.36 3.30
C VAL A 87 -12.31 -8.85 3.53
N PHE A 88 -13.12 -8.42 4.50
CA PHE A 88 -13.21 -7.00 4.84
C PHE A 88 -11.88 -6.43 5.35
N GLY A 89 -11.14 -7.22 6.13
CA GLY A 89 -9.78 -6.86 6.57
C GLY A 89 -8.84 -6.66 5.40
N LEU A 90 -8.82 -7.60 4.44
CA LEU A 90 -8.00 -7.53 3.22
C LEU A 90 -8.36 -6.32 2.34
N LEU A 91 -9.66 -6.06 2.14
CA LEU A 91 -10.13 -4.90 1.39
C LEU A 91 -9.77 -3.59 2.11
N GLY A 92 -9.89 -3.57 3.43
CA GLY A 92 -9.49 -2.45 4.28
C GLY A 92 -7.99 -2.16 4.16
N SER A 93 -7.14 -3.16 4.29
CA SER A 93 -5.69 -3.00 4.17
C SER A 93 -5.28 -2.57 2.76
N LEU A 94 -5.92 -3.10 1.72
CA LEU A 94 -5.71 -2.65 0.34
C LEU A 94 -6.08 -1.17 0.16
N ASN A 95 -7.24 -0.74 0.69
CA ASN A 95 -7.67 0.64 0.57
C ASN A 95 -6.73 1.60 1.33
N VAL A 96 -6.29 1.24 2.54
CA VAL A 96 -5.26 1.99 3.28
C VAL A 96 -3.98 2.04 2.47
N ALA A 97 -3.56 0.95 1.83
CA ALA A 97 -2.35 0.96 1.03
C ALA A 97 -2.44 1.86 -0.20
N LEU A 98 -3.57 1.83 -0.93
CA LEU A 98 -3.84 2.75 -2.03
C LEU A 98 -3.87 4.20 -1.56
N PHE A 99 -4.46 4.47 -0.40
CA PHE A 99 -4.48 5.80 0.20
C PHE A 99 -3.07 6.31 0.49
N VAL A 100 -2.23 5.53 1.18
CA VAL A 100 -0.85 5.94 1.48
C VAL A 100 -0.03 6.07 0.20
N PHE A 101 -0.20 5.17 -0.75
CA PHE A 101 0.46 5.26 -2.05
C PHE A 101 0.06 6.55 -2.79
N ASN A 102 -1.22 6.90 -2.80
CA ASN A 102 -1.69 8.15 -3.40
C ASN A 102 -1.18 9.40 -2.67
N LEU A 103 -0.75 9.31 -1.41
CA LEU A 103 -0.14 10.42 -0.68
C LEU A 103 1.35 10.64 -1.02
N ILE A 104 1.99 9.74 -1.76
CA ILE A 104 3.39 9.91 -2.16
C ILE A 104 3.51 11.16 -3.05
N PRO A 105 4.48 12.07 -2.81
CA PRO A 105 4.62 13.34 -3.52
C PRO A 105 5.23 13.16 -4.93
N LEU A 106 4.57 12.38 -5.79
CA LEU A 106 4.95 12.13 -7.18
C LEU A 106 3.83 12.57 -8.13
N MET A 107 4.18 12.95 -9.35
CA MET A 107 3.29 13.67 -10.29
C MET A 107 2.29 12.86 -11.14
N PRO A 108 2.01 11.57 -10.89
CA PRO A 108 0.72 10.96 -11.27
C PRO A 108 -0.18 10.65 -10.06
N LEU A 109 0.33 10.84 -8.84
CA LEU A 109 -0.37 10.53 -7.59
C LEU A 109 -0.94 11.82 -7.00
N ASP A 110 -2.02 11.71 -6.23
CA ASP A 110 -2.71 12.87 -5.66
C ASP A 110 -1.80 13.69 -4.74
N GLY A 111 -0.85 13.04 -4.07
CA GLY A 111 0.16 13.63 -3.20
C GLY A 111 1.08 14.61 -3.93
N GLY A 112 1.30 14.45 -5.24
CA GLY A 112 2.04 15.43 -6.05
C GLY A 112 1.31 16.79 -6.13
N HIS A 113 -0.02 16.76 -6.27
CA HIS A 113 -0.85 17.96 -6.27
C HIS A 113 -0.93 18.59 -4.89
N VAL A 114 -1.07 17.77 -3.85
CA VAL A 114 -1.05 18.24 -2.46
C VAL A 114 0.28 18.89 -2.12
N ALA A 115 1.40 18.27 -2.50
CA ALA A 115 2.74 18.83 -2.29
C ALA A 115 2.91 20.17 -3.03
N GLY A 116 2.44 20.25 -4.30
CA GLY A 116 2.44 21.49 -5.07
C GLY A 116 1.61 22.59 -4.41
N ALA A 117 0.38 22.28 -3.99
CA ALA A 117 -0.51 23.22 -3.33
C ALA A 117 0.01 23.67 -1.95
N LEU A 118 0.64 22.77 -1.20
CA LEU A 118 1.29 23.09 0.07
C LEU A 118 2.49 24.02 -0.16
N TYR A 119 3.29 23.77 -1.19
CA TYR A 119 4.42 24.63 -1.56
C TYR A 119 3.96 26.02 -2.00
N GLU A 120 2.96 26.11 -2.88
CA GLU A 120 2.36 27.37 -3.31
C GLU A 120 1.73 28.12 -2.13
N GLY A 121 0.96 27.42 -1.30
CA GLY A 121 0.32 27.97 -0.11
C GLY A 121 1.35 28.51 0.88
N ALA A 122 2.46 27.80 1.09
CA ALA A 122 3.56 28.25 1.92
C ALA A 122 4.25 29.50 1.32
N LYS A 123 4.58 29.48 0.03
CA LYS A 123 5.21 30.60 -0.69
C LYS A 123 4.35 31.86 -0.62
N ARG A 124 3.04 31.72 -0.82
CA ARG A 124 2.06 32.81 -0.73
C ARG A 124 1.90 33.36 0.68
N ARG A 125 1.85 32.48 1.69
CA ARG A 125 1.81 32.89 3.11
C ARG A 125 3.08 33.64 3.51
N LEU A 126 4.25 33.16 3.09
CA LEU A 126 5.52 33.85 3.32
C LEU A 126 5.57 35.21 2.62
N ALA A 127 5.18 35.29 1.34
CA ALA A 127 5.13 36.57 0.62
C ALA A 127 4.21 37.57 1.34
N LYS A 128 3.04 37.14 1.80
CA LYS A 128 2.11 37.97 2.58
C LYS A 128 2.70 38.43 3.92
N LEU A 129 3.42 37.56 4.62
CA LEU A 129 4.12 37.90 5.88
C LEU A 129 5.22 38.94 5.67
N PHE A 130 5.91 38.90 4.53
CA PHE A 130 6.97 39.86 4.18
C PHE A 130 6.47 41.06 3.34
N GLY A 131 5.15 41.23 3.17
CA GLY A 131 4.57 42.33 2.38
C GLY A 131 4.94 42.31 0.89
N LYS A 132 5.38 41.16 0.37
CA LYS A 132 5.78 40.98 -1.03
C LYS A 132 4.57 40.60 -1.91
N PRO A 133 4.58 40.99 -3.19
CA PRO A 133 3.53 40.60 -4.14
C PRO A 133 3.45 39.08 -4.33
N ASP A 134 2.28 38.60 -4.76
CA ASP A 134 1.96 37.18 -4.86
C ASP A 134 2.89 36.47 -5.88
N PRO A 135 3.66 35.44 -5.46
CA PRO A 135 4.72 34.86 -6.26
C PRO A 135 4.30 33.98 -7.47
N GLY A 136 3.01 33.93 -7.82
CA GLY A 136 2.47 33.19 -8.97
C GLY A 136 2.41 31.67 -8.81
N PRO A 137 1.54 30.98 -9.58
CA PRO A 137 1.38 29.53 -9.55
C PRO A 137 2.58 28.79 -10.15
N VAL A 138 2.81 27.56 -9.72
CA VAL A 138 3.85 26.68 -10.25
C VAL A 138 3.38 26.12 -11.59
N ASP A 139 4.28 26.15 -12.58
CA ASP A 139 4.00 25.63 -13.91
C ASP A 139 4.04 24.10 -13.91
N THR A 140 2.86 23.48 -13.82
CA THR A 140 2.65 22.03 -13.85
C THR A 140 3.10 21.40 -15.17
N ALA A 141 3.15 22.16 -16.27
CA ALA A 141 3.56 21.63 -17.58
C ALA A 141 5.02 21.16 -17.57
N LYS A 142 5.87 21.78 -16.74
CA LYS A 142 7.27 21.37 -16.56
C LYS A 142 7.43 20.02 -15.87
N MET A 143 6.40 19.55 -15.17
CA MET A 143 6.41 18.25 -14.49
C MET A 143 5.99 17.09 -15.39
N VAL A 144 5.40 17.36 -16.57
CA VAL A 144 4.91 16.32 -17.49
C VAL A 144 5.99 15.27 -17.82
N PRO A 145 7.25 15.63 -18.15
CA PRO A 145 8.29 14.62 -18.41
C PRO A 145 8.56 13.72 -17.19
N VAL A 146 8.54 14.31 -15.98
CA VAL A 146 8.73 13.57 -14.72
C VAL A 146 7.54 12.66 -14.47
N THR A 147 6.31 13.12 -14.71
CA THR A 147 5.10 12.30 -14.62
C THR A 147 5.22 11.06 -15.49
N PHE A 148 5.63 11.22 -16.75
CA PHE A 148 5.80 10.09 -17.67
C PHE A 148 6.86 9.10 -17.17
N ALA A 149 8.00 9.57 -16.68
CA ALA A 149 9.03 8.71 -16.10
C ALA A 149 8.49 7.89 -14.92
N VAL A 150 7.75 8.54 -14.00
CA VAL A 150 7.13 7.86 -12.86
C VAL A 150 6.09 6.84 -13.33
N VAL A 151 5.21 7.20 -14.28
CA VAL A 151 4.19 6.28 -14.82
C VAL A 151 4.83 5.04 -15.43
N ILE A 152 5.93 5.19 -16.17
CA ILE A 152 6.66 4.06 -16.75
C ILE A 152 7.22 3.16 -15.64
N VAL A 153 7.84 3.73 -14.61
CA VAL A 153 8.39 2.97 -13.48
C VAL A 153 7.29 2.22 -12.73
N LEU A 154 6.19 2.90 -12.38
CA LEU A 154 5.06 2.28 -11.68
C LEU A 154 4.38 1.21 -12.53
N GLY A 155 4.26 1.44 -13.84
CA GLY A 155 3.75 0.46 -14.79
C GLY A 155 4.64 -0.78 -14.86
N ALA A 156 5.95 -0.60 -14.95
CA ALA A 156 6.92 -1.70 -14.96
C ALA A 156 6.87 -2.51 -13.65
N MET A 157 6.81 -1.84 -12.49
CA MET A 157 6.63 -2.50 -11.19
C MET A 157 5.32 -3.31 -11.14
N SER A 158 4.22 -2.73 -11.64
CA SER A 158 2.91 -3.39 -11.67
C SER A 158 2.93 -4.65 -12.56
N VAL A 159 3.55 -4.56 -13.74
CA VAL A 159 3.70 -5.71 -14.65
C VAL A 159 4.59 -6.80 -14.03
N LEU A 160 5.67 -6.41 -13.36
CA LEU A 160 6.56 -7.35 -12.68
C LEU A 160 5.82 -8.10 -11.56
N LEU A 161 5.07 -7.39 -10.72
CA LEU A 161 4.27 -8.02 -9.66
C LEU A 161 3.19 -8.92 -10.22
N LEU A 162 2.48 -8.47 -11.26
CA LEU A 162 1.49 -9.28 -11.97
C LEU A 162 2.10 -10.59 -12.47
N TYR A 163 3.27 -10.52 -13.09
CA TYR A 163 3.98 -11.69 -13.58
C TYR A 163 4.43 -12.61 -12.42
N ALA A 164 5.03 -12.02 -11.38
CA ALA A 164 5.50 -12.76 -10.22
C ALA A 164 4.35 -13.48 -9.49
N ASP A 165 3.19 -12.84 -9.33
CA ASP A 165 2.01 -13.43 -8.69
C ASP A 165 1.43 -14.61 -9.50
N ILE A 166 1.59 -14.61 -10.82
CA ILE A 166 1.14 -15.71 -11.69
C ILE A 166 2.11 -16.89 -11.64
N VAL A 167 3.42 -16.62 -11.69
CA VAL A 167 4.46 -17.66 -11.83
C VAL A 167 4.90 -18.22 -10.48
N LYS A 168 5.03 -17.37 -9.45
CA LYS A 168 5.41 -17.73 -8.08
C LYS A 168 4.43 -17.07 -7.08
N PRO A 169 3.18 -17.57 -7.00
CA PRO A 169 2.15 -17.01 -6.15
C PRO A 169 2.51 -17.11 -4.66
N VAL A 170 2.10 -16.11 -3.89
CA VAL A 170 2.06 -16.19 -2.42
C VAL A 170 0.72 -16.79 -2.01
N SER A 171 0.74 -17.79 -1.12
CA SER A 171 -0.44 -18.49 -0.61
C SER A 171 -0.58 -18.28 0.90
N LEU A 172 -1.82 -18.24 1.40
CA LEU A 172 -2.08 -18.16 2.85
C LEU A 172 -2.06 -19.54 3.52
N PHE A 173 -2.33 -20.60 2.75
CA PHE A 173 -2.56 -21.95 3.29
C PHE A 173 -1.62 -23.03 2.69
N GLY A 174 -0.64 -22.65 1.87
CA GLY A 174 0.25 -23.59 1.15
C GLY A 174 0.23 -23.36 -0.35
#